data_AF-A0A251NA80-F1
#
_entry.id   AF-A0A251NA80-F1
#
_cell.length_a   1.000
_cell.length_b   1.000
_cell.length_c   1.000
_cell.angle_alpha   90.00
_cell.angle_beta   90.00
_cell.angle_gamma   90.00
#
_symmetry.space_group_name_H-M   'P 1'
#
loop_
_entity.id
_entity.type
_entity.pdbx_description
1 polymer ?
#
loop_
_entity_poly.entity_id
_entity_poly.type
_entity_poly.pdbx_seq_one_letter_code
_entity_poly.pdbx_strand_id
1 'polypeptide(L)' 'MGGYKYQSEIWRKKQSDLMRFVQRVRCWEYRQHPSIVRVTRPTRPDKARRLGYKAKQVAPC' A
#
# COMPACT_ATOMS: atom_id res chain seq x y z
N MET A 1 21.06 -2.84 4.45
CA MET A 1 19.89 -2.91 3.55
C MET A 1 18.62 -2.89 4.39
N GLY A 2 17.70 -1.95 4.19
CA GLY A 2 16.48 -1.85 5.00
C GLY A 2 15.27 -2.50 4.34
N GLY A 3 14.27 -2.92 5.12
CA GLY A 3 13.04 -3.56 4.63
C GLY A 3 12.30 -2.80 3.51
N TYR A 4 12.39 -1.47 3.48
CA TYR A 4 11.80 -0.64 2.42
C TYR A 4 12.44 -0.82 1.03
N LYS A 5 13.70 -1.28 0.97
CA LYS A 5 14.38 -1.57 -0.29
C LYS A 5 13.75 -2.80 -0.97
N TYR A 6 13.57 -3.89 -0.22
CA TYR A 6 12.91 -5.11 -0.71
C TYR A 6 11.46 -4.83 -1.10
N GLN A 7 10.73 -4.06 -0.30
CA GLN A 7 9.37 -3.64 -0.67
C GLN A 7 9.36 -2.90 -2.00
N SER A 8 10.31 -1.99 -2.23
CA SER A 8 10.42 -1.26 -3.49
C SER A 8 10.71 -2.17 -4.68
N GLU A 9 11.54 -3.20 -4.51
CA GLU A 9 11.89 -4.16 -5.55
C GLU A 9 10.71 -5.06 -5.92
N ILE A 10 9.94 -5.53 -4.94
CA ILE A 10 8.69 -6.27 -5.15
C ILE A 10 7.71 -5.44 -6.00
N TRP A 11 7.53 -4.16 -5.65
CA TRP A 11 6.64 -3.27 -6.39
C TRP A 11 7.13 -2.86 -7.78
N ARG A 12 8.43 -3.01 -8.08
CA ARG A 12 8.98 -2.85 -9.44
C ARG A 12 8.59 -4.05 -10.31
N LYS A 13 8.55 -5.26 -9.75
CA LYS A 13 8.19 -6.51 -10.45
C LYS A 13 6.69 -6.83 -10.38
N LYS A 14 5.84 -5.95 -10.91
CA LYS A 14 4.36 -6.09 -10.85
C LYS A 14 3.80 -7.32 -11.57
N GLN A 15 4.53 -7.86 -12.54
CA GLN A 15 4.12 -9.03 -13.33
C GLN A 15 4.31 -10.36 -12.60
N SER A 16 5.09 -10.38 -11.52
CA SER A 16 5.25 -11.57 -10.68
C SER A 16 3.90 -12.09 -10.18
N ASP A 17 3.78 -13.41 -10.05
CA ASP A 17 2.53 -14.06 -9.64
C ASP A 17 2.04 -13.61 -8.26
N LEU A 18 2.97 -13.35 -7.34
CA LEU A 18 2.68 -12.77 -6.03
C LEU A 18 2.02 -11.39 -6.16
N MET A 19 2.58 -10.50 -6.97
CA MET A 19 2.02 -9.16 -7.15
C MET A 19 0.70 -9.17 -7.91
N ARG A 20 0.52 -10.09 -8.86
CA ARG A 20 -0.74 -10.29 -9.57
C ARG A 20 -1.83 -10.80 -8.64
N PHE A 21 -1.51 -11.78 -7.79
CA PHE A 21 -2.44 -12.32 -6.80
C PHE A 21 -2.89 -11.25 -5.80
N VAL A 22 -1.95 -10.54 -5.18
CA VAL A 22 -2.24 -9.47 -4.21
C VAL A 22 -3.09 -8.35 -4.83
N GLN A 23 -2.78 -7.94 -6.07
CA GLN A 23 -3.56 -6.91 -6.75
C GLN A 23 -4.97 -7.39 -7.09
N ARG A 24 -5.15 -8.65 -7.50
CA ARG A 24 -6.48 -9.20 -7.82
C ARG A 24 -7.40 -9.17 -6.60
N VAL A 25 -6.91 -9.67 -5.45
CA VAL A 25 -7.68 -9.68 -4.20
C VAL A 25 -8.03 -8.26 -3.76
N ARG A 26 -7.04 -7.35 -3.74
CA ARG A 26 -7.29 -5.95 -3.33
C ARG A 26 -8.23 -5.20 -4.28
N CYS A 27 -8.10 -5.40 -5.59
CA CYS A 27 -9.01 -4.79 -6.56
C CYS A 27 -10.44 -5.31 -6.43
N TRP A 28 -10.64 -6.52 -5.90
CA TRP A 28 -11.97 -7.02 -5.57
C TRP A 28 -12.50 -6.38 -4.28
N GLU A 29 -11.68 -6.31 -3.23
CA GLU A 29 -12.04 -5.64 -1.97
C GLU A 29 -12.41 -4.16 -2.20
N TYR A 30 -11.60 -3.43 -2.97
CA TYR A 30 -11.84 -2.01 -3.26
C TYR A 30 -13.09 -1.74 -4.08
N ARG A 31 -13.62 -2.73 -4.80
CA ARG A 31 -14.92 -2.60 -5.50
C ARG A 31 -16.11 -2.68 -4.56
N GLN A 32 -15.96 -3.29 -3.39
CA GLN A 32 -17.03 -3.38 -2.39
C GLN A 32 -17.14 -2.11 -1.53
N HIS A 33 -16.10 -1.26 -1.56
CA HIS A 33 -16.04 -0.02 -0.81
C HIS A 33 -16.71 1.15 -1.55
N PRO A 34 -17.18 2.18 -0.82
CA PRO A 34 -17.70 3.40 -1.44
C PRO A 34 -16.60 4.15 -2.19
N SER A 35 -16.98 5.08 -3.08
CA SER A 35 -16.06 5.79 -3.98
C SER A 35 -14.89 6.47 -3.28
N ILE A 36 -15.06 6.91 -2.02
CA ILE A 36 -14.00 7.51 -1.20
C ILE A 36 -14.05 6.88 0.20
N VAL A 37 -12.92 6.31 0.64
CA VAL A 37 -12.76 5.71 1.98
C VAL A 37 -11.54 6.30 2.68
N ARG A 38 -11.70 6.62 3.98
CA ARG A 38 -10.58 6.95 4.85
C ARG A 38 -9.92 5.66 5.35
N VAL A 39 -8.64 5.49 5.01
CA VAL A 39 -7.85 4.32 5.43
C VAL A 39 -6.93 4.70 6.59
N THR A 40 -6.81 3.84 7.59
CA THR A 40 -5.99 4.09 8.80
C THR A 40 -4.48 3.97 8.54
N ARG A 41 -4.08 3.14 7.58
CA ARG A 41 -2.67 2.89 7.23
C ARG A 41 -2.49 2.86 5.72
N PRO A 42 -1.35 3.35 5.19
CA PRO A 42 -1.10 3.32 3.75
C PRO A 42 -0.86 1.88 3.27
N THR A 43 -1.52 1.51 2.18
CA THR A 43 -1.35 0.22 1.49
C THR A 43 0.10 -0.02 1.03
N ARG A 44 0.85 1.05 0.79
CA ARG A 44 2.25 1.03 0.36
C ARG A 44 3.11 1.99 1.21
N PRO A 45 3.71 1.52 2.32
CA PRO A 45 4.44 2.39 3.26
C PRO A 45 5.76 2.92 2.69
N ASP A 46 6.44 2.17 1.81
CA ASP A 46 7.69 2.62 1.17
C ASP A 46 7.47 3.85 0.28
N LYS A 47 6.43 3.82 -0.56
CA LYS A 47 6.09 4.94 -1.45
C LYS A 47 5.49 6.11 -0.67
N ALA A 48 4.62 5.83 0.30
CA ALA A 48 4.04 6.87 1.15
C ALA A 48 5.15 7.71 1.82
N ARG A 49 6.17 7.07 2.41
CA ARG A 49 7.28 7.78 3.05
C ARG A 49 8.10 8.64 2.08
N ARG A 50 8.32 8.16 0.85
CA ARG A 50 8.99 8.98 -0.19
C ARG A 50 8.18 10.20 -0.60
N LEU A 51 6.86 10.11 -0.55
CA LEU A 51 5.94 11.22 -0.82
C LEU A 51 5.73 12.14 0.40
N GLY A 52 6.46 11.93 1.50
CA GLY A 52 6.39 12.78 2.69
C GLY A 52 5.45 12.30 3.80
N TYR A 53 4.79 11.14 3.65
CA TYR A 53 4.01 10.55 4.73
C TYR A 53 4.90 10.19 5.92
N LYS A 54 4.57 10.74 7.09
CA LYS A 54 5.18 10.36 8.37
C LYS A 54 4.10 9.72 9.23
N ALA A 55 4.41 8.56 9.83
CA ALA A 55 3.53 7.92 10.79
C ALA A 55 3.60 8.69 12.11
N LYS A 56 2.88 9.81 12.17
CA LYS A 56 2.64 10.56 13.40
C LYS A 56 1.34 10.05 14.00
N GLN A 57 1.27 9.94 15.32
CA GLN A 57 -0.01 9.77 15.99
C GLN A 57 -0.80 11.05 15.76
N VAL A 58 -1.77 11.00 14.86
CA VAL A 58 -2.88 11.93 14.84
C VAL A 58 -4.01 11.12 15.46
N ALA A 59 -4.47 11.56 16.63
CA ALA A 59 -5.58 10.91 17.32
C ALA A 59 -6.73 10.67 16.33
N PRO A 60 -7.38 9.49 16.35
CA PRO A 60 -8.61 9.32 15.63
C PRO A 60 -9.63 10.29 16.24
N CYS A 61 -10.38 10.99 15.38
CA CYS A 61 -11.72 11.45 15.75
C CYS A 61 -12.57 10.25 16.18
#